data_AF-A0A935ZRD3-F1
#
_entry.id   AF-A0A935ZRD3-F1
#
_cell.length_a   1.000
_cell.length_b   1.000
_cell.length_c   1.000
_cell.angle_alpha   90.00
_cell.angle_beta   90.00
_cell.angle_gamma   90.00
#
_symmetry.space_group_name_H-M   'P 1'
#
loop_
_entity.id
_entity.type
_entity.pdbx_description
1 polymer ?
#
loop_
_entity_poly.entity_id
_entity_poly.type
_entity_poly.pdbx_seq_one_letter_code
_entity_poly.pdbx_strand_id
1 'polypeptide(L)'
;MNDPRELALQTASRWLDTARRRALRADECAELVDALGMVPGLLRTAVQSLSCQRDAAAVEALLALPPGVPGWVEALYGAFAHGVARPQRDGAASVPMLAMDFRRARTAAFDDAIGRARAVFGDALEQLEVDGREHWRFVIDARRGTLAGRAAALALDLQWLHGRLARIKGTRTWLNGWCFDAASPVRPTVQIHLLRAWLSWAAKQIHTAAP
;
A
#
# COMPACT_ATOMS: atom_id res chain seq x y z
N MET A 1 41.16 -0.23 -8.63
CA MET A 1 39.76 -0.28 -9.10
C MET A 1 39.00 -0.99 -8.01
N ASN A 2 38.10 -0.32 -7.28
CA ASN A 2 37.39 -0.97 -6.17
C ASN A 2 36.41 -2.01 -6.73
N ASP A 3 36.30 -3.16 -6.06
CA ASP A 3 35.30 -4.19 -6.40
C ASP A 3 33.89 -3.58 -6.27
N PRO A 4 33.05 -3.61 -7.32
CA PRO A 4 31.68 -3.09 -7.25
C PRO A 4 30.85 -3.67 -6.10
N ARG A 5 31.09 -4.93 -5.72
CA ARG A 5 30.41 -5.55 -4.57
C ARG A 5 30.86 -4.98 -3.24
N GLU A 6 32.14 -4.67 -3.11
CA GLU A 6 32.69 -4.05 -1.91
C GLU A 6 32.13 -2.64 -1.72
N LEU A 7 32.04 -1.86 -2.81
CA LEU A 7 31.39 -0.55 -2.78
C LEU A 7 29.92 -0.64 -2.38
N ALA A 8 29.17 -1.59 -2.96
CA ALA A 8 27.77 -1.81 -2.61
C ALA A 8 27.61 -2.21 -1.13
N LEU A 9 28.49 -3.07 -0.61
CA LEU A 9 28.50 -3.45 0.81
C LEU A 9 28.76 -2.26 1.72
N GLN A 10 29.71 -1.39 1.37
CA GLN A 10 30.00 -0.17 2.13
C GLN A 10 28.80 0.78 2.12
N THR A 11 28.18 1.02 0.95
CA THR A 11 26.99 1.87 0.81
C THR A 11 25.82 1.33 1.63
N ALA A 12 25.49 0.04 1.49
CA ALA A 12 24.42 -0.59 2.25
C ALA A 12 24.68 -0.50 3.76
N SER A 13 25.91 -0.80 4.20
CA SER A 13 26.27 -0.75 5.63
C SER A 13 26.16 0.67 6.19
N ARG A 14 26.60 1.68 5.44
CA ARG A 14 26.47 3.10 5.82
C ARG A 14 25.01 3.49 6.03
N TRP A 15 24.13 3.13 5.10
CA TRP A 15 22.72 3.46 5.20
C TRP A 15 21.99 2.67 6.29
N LEU A 16 22.34 1.40 6.50
CA LEU A 16 21.83 0.62 7.62
C LEU A 16 22.27 1.18 8.97
N ASP A 17 23.50 1.67 9.12
CA ASP A 17 23.93 2.33 10.36
C ASP A 17 23.19 3.66 10.58
N THR A 18 23.01 4.44 9.50
CA THR A 18 22.23 5.69 9.55
C THR A 18 20.78 5.43 9.97
N ALA A 19 20.15 4.37 9.42
CA ALA A 19 18.78 3.97 9.72
C ALA A 19 18.55 3.59 11.20
N ARG A 20 19.61 3.25 11.94
CA ARG A 20 19.54 3.01 13.39
C ARG A 20 19.38 4.30 14.19
N ARG A 21 19.79 5.43 13.63
CA ARG A 21 19.85 6.73 14.32
C ARG A 21 18.72 7.67 13.88
N ARG A 22 18.25 7.56 12.64
CA ARG A 22 17.14 8.34 12.09
C ARG A 22 16.45 7.63 10.94
N ALA A 23 15.24 8.08 10.60
CA ALA A 23 14.60 7.68 9.34
C ALA A 23 15.46 8.11 8.14
N LEU A 24 15.51 7.24 7.12
CA LEU A 24 16.18 7.51 5.86
C LEU A 24 15.29 8.37 4.97
N ARG A 25 15.92 9.25 4.21
CA ARG A 25 15.26 10.05 3.16
C ARG A 25 15.04 9.19 1.91
N ALA A 26 14.20 9.67 0.98
CA ALA A 26 13.84 8.92 -0.23
C ALA A 26 15.05 8.58 -1.12
N ASP A 27 15.99 9.52 -1.28
CA ASP A 27 17.26 9.34 -1.99
C ASP A 27 18.14 8.28 -1.31
N GLU A 28 18.24 8.33 0.02
CA GLU A 28 19.04 7.39 0.81
C GLU A 28 18.44 5.96 0.79
N CYS A 29 17.11 5.87 0.82
CA CYS A 29 16.36 4.63 0.63
C CYS A 29 16.61 4.03 -0.75
N ALA A 30 16.61 4.85 -1.81
CA ALA A 30 16.89 4.41 -3.17
C ALA A 30 18.33 3.86 -3.30
N GLU A 31 19.32 4.61 -2.80
CA GLU A 31 20.72 4.15 -2.78
C GLU A 31 20.90 2.84 -2.00
N LEU A 32 20.19 2.68 -0.88
CA LEU A 32 20.21 1.43 -0.12
C LEU A 32 19.64 0.26 -0.94
N VAL A 33 18.49 0.44 -1.61
CA VAL A 33 17.87 -0.60 -2.44
C VAL A 33 18.79 -1.01 -3.59
N ASP A 34 19.39 -0.04 -4.29
CA ASP A 34 20.33 -0.31 -5.38
C ASP A 34 21.53 -1.13 -4.91
N ALA A 35 22.11 -0.76 -3.76
CA ALA A 35 23.23 -1.48 -3.15
C ALA A 35 22.87 -2.92 -2.75
N LEU A 36 21.65 -3.13 -2.23
CA LEU A 36 21.17 -4.46 -1.82
C LEU A 36 21.04 -5.44 -2.99
N GLY A 37 20.87 -4.96 -4.22
CA GLY A 37 20.88 -5.79 -5.43
C GLY A 37 22.19 -6.57 -5.61
N MET A 38 23.31 -6.06 -5.10
CA MET A 38 24.62 -6.72 -5.15
C MET A 38 24.99 -7.45 -3.85
N VAL A 39 24.24 -7.22 -2.77
CA VAL A 39 24.54 -7.73 -1.42
C VAL A 39 23.29 -8.34 -0.77
N PRO A 40 22.76 -9.47 -1.31
CA PRO A 40 21.51 -10.05 -0.84
C PRO A 40 21.54 -10.52 0.62
N GLY A 41 22.73 -10.79 1.18
CA GLY A 41 22.91 -11.17 2.58
C GLY A 41 22.41 -10.12 3.59
N LEU A 42 22.23 -8.87 3.17
CA LEU A 42 21.74 -7.78 4.03
C LEU A 42 20.23 -7.51 3.90
N LEU A 43 19.51 -8.20 3.00
CA LEU A 43 18.08 -7.93 2.72
C LEU A 43 17.21 -8.00 3.97
N ARG A 44 17.40 -9.03 4.81
CA ARG A 44 16.63 -9.18 6.06
C ARG A 44 16.90 -8.03 7.04
N THR A 45 18.15 -7.62 7.18
CA THR A 45 18.55 -6.50 8.05
C THR A 45 17.98 -5.18 7.54
N ALA A 46 17.94 -5.00 6.23
CA ALA A 46 17.33 -3.84 5.60
C ALA A 46 15.82 -3.79 5.85
N VAL A 47 15.10 -4.90 5.64
CA VAL A 47 13.67 -4.98 5.95
C VAL A 47 13.40 -4.64 7.41
N GLN A 48 14.16 -5.20 8.34
CA GLN A 48 14.02 -4.89 9.77
C GLN A 48 14.26 -3.41 10.07
N SER A 49 15.28 -2.81 9.44
CA SER A 49 15.65 -1.41 9.68
C SER A 49 14.61 -0.46 9.08
N LEU A 50 14.10 -0.75 7.88
CA LEU A 50 13.06 0.03 7.22
C LEU A 50 11.71 -0.08 7.93
N SER A 51 11.36 -1.25 8.48
CA SER A 51 10.08 -1.47 9.17
C SER A 51 9.90 -0.58 10.41
N CYS A 52 11.00 -0.29 11.12
CA CYS A 52 10.99 0.57 12.30
C CYS A 52 10.72 2.04 11.98
N GLN A 53 10.99 2.49 10.74
CA GLN A 53 10.92 3.91 10.39
C GLN A 53 9.48 4.41 10.25
N ARG A 54 8.55 3.53 9.81
CA ARG A 54 7.13 3.88 9.57
C ARG A 54 7.00 5.17 8.73
N ASP A 55 7.82 5.26 7.70
CA ASP A 55 7.93 6.41 6.82
C ASP A 55 7.59 6.03 5.38
N ALA A 56 7.09 6.98 4.59
CA ALA A 56 6.71 6.75 3.20
C ALA A 56 7.90 6.34 2.33
N ALA A 57 9.08 6.93 2.53
CA ALA A 57 10.31 6.55 1.84
C ALA A 57 10.70 5.10 2.15
N ALA A 58 10.49 4.67 3.41
CA ALA A 58 10.74 3.30 3.80
C ALA A 58 9.74 2.32 3.15
N VAL A 59 8.47 2.70 3.00
CA VAL A 59 7.48 1.89 2.27
C VAL A 59 7.86 1.75 0.79
N GLU A 60 8.25 2.82 0.12
CA GLU A 60 8.73 2.77 -1.27
C GLU A 60 9.94 1.84 -1.40
N ALA A 61 10.91 1.95 -0.49
CA ALA A 61 12.08 1.06 -0.45
C ALA A 61 11.67 -0.40 -0.27
N LEU A 62 10.79 -0.70 0.69
CA LEU A 62 10.27 -2.05 0.93
C LEU A 62 9.57 -2.60 -0.31
N LEU A 63 8.77 -1.81 -1.03
CA LEU A 63 8.08 -2.24 -2.24
C LEU A 63 9.03 -2.49 -3.42
N ALA A 64 10.21 -1.86 -3.42
CA ALA A 64 11.25 -2.06 -4.43
C ALA A 64 12.14 -3.28 -4.16
N LEU A 65 12.12 -3.85 -2.94
CA LEU A 65 12.86 -5.07 -2.63
C LEU A 65 12.23 -6.30 -3.31
N PRO A 66 13.02 -7.38 -3.55
CA PRO A 66 12.47 -8.63 -4.05
C PRO A 66 11.35 -9.16 -3.14
N PRO A 67 10.22 -9.64 -3.70
CA PRO A 67 9.19 -10.27 -2.89
C PRO A 67 9.71 -11.54 -2.21
N GLY A 68 9.22 -11.80 -1.00
CA GLY A 68 9.58 -13.01 -0.24
C GLY A 68 10.76 -12.87 0.71
N VAL A 69 11.36 -11.68 0.82
CA VAL A 69 12.33 -11.40 1.90
C VAL A 69 11.62 -11.56 3.26
N PRO A 70 12.20 -12.32 4.22
CA PRO A 70 11.59 -12.51 5.54
C PRO A 70 11.30 -11.18 6.26
N GLY A 71 10.10 -11.03 6.81
CA GLY A 71 9.66 -9.82 7.52
C GLY A 71 9.07 -8.72 6.61
N TRP A 72 9.09 -8.89 5.29
CA TRP A 72 8.66 -7.86 4.34
C TRP A 72 7.15 -7.55 4.46
N VAL A 73 6.31 -8.57 4.60
CA VAL A 73 4.86 -8.40 4.75
C VAL A 73 4.54 -7.72 6.07
N GLU A 74 5.22 -8.11 7.15
CA GLU A 74 5.07 -7.54 8.48
C GLU A 74 5.51 -6.08 8.51
N ALA A 75 6.57 -5.73 7.78
CA ALA A 75 7.02 -4.35 7.63
C ALA A 75 5.97 -3.47 6.95
N LEU A 76 5.43 -3.94 5.81
CA LEU A 76 4.34 -3.24 5.11
C LEU A 76 3.10 -3.14 5.99
N TYR A 77 2.67 -4.24 6.62
CA TYR A 77 1.55 -4.27 7.55
C TYR A 77 1.74 -3.23 8.66
N GLY A 78 2.93 -3.18 9.26
CA GLY A 78 3.30 -2.21 10.28
C GLY A 78 3.13 -0.77 9.80
N ALA A 79 3.59 -0.44 8.60
CA ALA A 79 3.41 0.90 8.03
C ALA A 79 1.93 1.26 7.84
N PHE A 80 1.12 0.38 7.23
CA PHE A 80 -0.31 0.66 7.03
C PHE A 80 -1.11 0.70 8.34
N ALA A 81 -0.71 -0.08 9.36
CA ALA A 81 -1.30 -0.05 10.70
C ALA A 81 -0.99 1.25 11.47
N HIS A 82 0.00 2.03 11.01
CA HIS A 82 0.31 3.36 11.51
C HIS A 82 -0.20 4.48 10.60
N GLY A 83 -0.92 4.15 9.52
CA GLY A 83 -1.50 5.15 8.62
C GLY A 83 -0.49 5.85 7.71
N VAL A 84 0.69 5.26 7.52
CA VAL A 84 1.72 5.84 6.64
C VAL A 84 1.12 6.06 5.25
N ALA A 85 1.30 7.26 4.72
CA ALA A 85 0.75 7.66 3.43
C ALA A 85 1.81 8.25 2.51
N ARG A 86 1.72 7.91 1.22
CA ARG A 86 2.63 8.40 0.21
C ARG A 86 2.45 9.91 0.08
N PRO A 87 3.50 10.75 0.20
CA PRO A 87 3.36 12.18 -0.01
C PRO A 87 2.92 12.48 -1.45
N GLN A 88 2.25 13.60 -1.63
CA GLN A 88 1.94 14.12 -2.96
C GLN A 88 3.22 14.54 -3.69
N ARG A 89 3.13 14.78 -5.00
CA ARG A 89 4.31 15.14 -5.84
C ARG A 89 4.99 16.43 -5.40
N ASP A 90 4.24 17.34 -4.79
CA ASP A 90 4.71 18.60 -4.22
C ASP A 90 5.22 18.45 -2.78
N GLY A 91 5.25 17.23 -2.24
CA GLY A 91 5.68 16.94 -0.87
C GLY A 91 4.58 17.12 0.19
N ALA A 92 3.36 17.54 -0.20
CA ALA A 92 2.27 17.69 0.74
C ALA A 92 1.83 16.35 1.34
N ALA A 93 1.29 16.39 2.56
CA ALA A 93 0.70 15.22 3.18
C ALA A 93 -0.47 14.71 2.33
N SER A 94 -0.42 13.44 1.93
CA SER A 94 -1.54 12.83 1.24
C SER A 94 -2.65 12.47 2.21
N VAL A 95 -3.88 12.46 1.72
CA VAL A 95 -5.03 12.05 2.50
C VAL A 95 -4.99 10.52 2.62
N PRO A 96 -5.02 9.97 3.84
CA PRO A 96 -5.15 8.53 4.03
C PRO A 96 -6.41 8.03 3.32
N MET A 97 -6.24 7.04 2.45
CA MET A 97 -7.28 6.60 1.55
C MET A 97 -7.21 5.11 1.26
N LEU A 98 -8.38 4.54 1.03
CA LEU A 98 -8.59 3.25 0.41
C LEU A 98 -9.42 3.48 -0.84
N ALA A 99 -8.98 2.97 -1.98
CA ALA A 99 -9.83 2.90 -3.17
C ALA A 99 -9.66 1.55 -3.86
N MET A 100 -10.69 1.12 -4.57
CA MET A 100 -10.59 -0.02 -5.46
C MET A 100 -11.22 0.33 -6.79
N ASP A 101 -10.49 0.05 -7.86
CA ASP A 101 -10.90 0.22 -9.24
C ASP A 101 -10.87 -1.16 -9.89
N PHE A 102 -11.97 -1.59 -10.50
CA PHE A 102 -12.08 -2.93 -11.05
C PHE A 102 -12.91 -2.96 -12.31
N ARG A 103 -12.49 -3.83 -13.23
CA ARG A 103 -13.12 -4.02 -14.55
C ARG A 103 -14.29 -4.97 -14.47
N ARG A 104 -15.17 -4.85 -15.47
CA ARG A 104 -16.25 -5.81 -15.67
C ARG A 104 -15.67 -7.21 -15.83
N ALA A 105 -16.18 -8.15 -15.05
CA ALA A 105 -15.98 -9.57 -15.29
C ALA A 105 -17.31 -10.22 -15.66
N ARG A 106 -17.28 -11.19 -16.58
CA ARG A 106 -18.47 -11.95 -17.00
C ARG A 106 -18.64 -13.19 -16.12
N THR A 107 -18.84 -13.00 -14.82
CA THR A 107 -19.04 -14.10 -13.86
C THR A 107 -20.17 -13.77 -12.90
N ALA A 108 -20.93 -14.78 -12.46
CA ALA A 108 -21.99 -14.56 -11.47
C ALA A 108 -21.44 -13.99 -10.13
N ALA A 109 -20.20 -14.37 -9.77
CA ALA A 109 -19.52 -13.82 -8.60
C ALA A 109 -19.22 -12.33 -8.72
N PHE A 110 -19.06 -11.81 -9.95
CA PHE A 110 -18.91 -10.38 -10.20
C PHE A 110 -20.22 -9.63 -10.00
N ASP A 111 -21.33 -10.17 -10.53
CA ASP A 111 -22.64 -9.56 -10.39
C ASP A 111 -23.07 -9.47 -8.91
N ASP A 112 -22.80 -10.51 -8.12
CA ASP A 112 -22.97 -10.50 -6.65
C ASP A 112 -22.10 -9.43 -5.99
N ALA A 113 -20.83 -9.33 -6.40
CA ALA A 113 -19.92 -8.32 -5.85
C ALA A 113 -20.35 -6.88 -6.18
N ILE A 114 -20.85 -6.64 -7.40
CA ILE A 114 -21.41 -5.34 -7.78
C ILE A 114 -22.70 -5.06 -7.01
N GLY A 115 -23.60 -6.04 -6.87
CA GLY A 115 -24.82 -5.89 -6.09
C GLY A 115 -24.53 -5.46 -4.66
N ARG A 116 -23.57 -6.12 -4.01
CA ARG A 116 -23.12 -5.74 -2.66
C ARG A 116 -22.43 -4.38 -2.64
N ALA A 117 -21.55 -4.08 -3.60
CA ALA A 117 -20.90 -2.78 -3.68
C ALA A 117 -21.92 -1.64 -3.83
N ARG A 118 -22.96 -1.81 -4.65
CA ARG A 118 -24.06 -0.84 -4.80
C ARG A 118 -24.83 -0.65 -3.50
N ALA A 119 -25.16 -1.73 -2.79
CA ALA A 119 -25.87 -1.66 -1.51
C ALA A 119 -25.05 -0.91 -0.44
N VAL A 120 -23.72 -1.06 -0.48
CA VAL A 120 -22.81 -0.50 0.52
C VAL A 120 -22.42 0.95 0.23
N PHE A 121 -22.11 1.26 -1.04
CA PHE A 121 -21.56 2.57 -1.42
C PHE A 121 -22.59 3.51 -2.04
N GLY A 122 -23.72 2.99 -2.55
CA GLY A 122 -24.74 3.80 -3.23
C GLY A 122 -24.12 4.70 -4.31
N ASP A 123 -24.40 6.00 -4.21
CA ASP A 123 -23.91 7.03 -5.13
C ASP A 123 -22.38 7.24 -5.09
N ALA A 124 -21.70 6.73 -4.06
CA ALA A 124 -20.24 6.76 -3.98
C ALA A 124 -19.57 5.65 -4.80
N LEU A 125 -20.34 4.71 -5.38
CA LEU A 125 -19.83 3.76 -6.37
C LEU A 125 -19.89 4.39 -7.76
N GLU A 126 -18.73 4.82 -8.25
CA GLU A 126 -18.58 5.40 -9.57
C GLU A 126 -18.55 4.30 -10.64
N GLN A 127 -19.27 4.52 -11.72
CA GLN A 127 -19.17 3.74 -12.96
C GLN A 127 -18.46 4.61 -14.00
N LEU A 128 -17.33 4.13 -14.51
CA LEU A 128 -16.41 4.88 -15.35
C LEU A 128 -16.21 4.14 -16.67
N GLU A 129 -15.95 4.89 -17.74
CA GLU A 129 -15.43 4.34 -18.99
C GLU A 129 -13.96 4.73 -19.14
N VAL A 130 -13.07 3.74 -19.19
CA VAL A 130 -11.61 3.93 -19.29
C VAL A 130 -11.10 3.09 -20.45
N ASP A 131 -10.51 3.73 -21.46
CA ASP A 131 -10.01 3.08 -22.68
C ASP A 131 -11.09 2.20 -23.38
N GLY A 132 -12.33 2.68 -23.43
CA GLY A 132 -13.47 1.96 -24.00
C GLY A 132 -13.94 0.76 -23.18
N ARG A 133 -13.55 0.68 -21.89
CA ARG A 133 -13.93 -0.41 -20.98
C ARG A 133 -14.68 0.14 -19.78
N GLU A 134 -15.69 -0.61 -19.37
CA GLU A 134 -16.46 -0.33 -18.17
C GLU A 134 -15.68 -0.71 -16.90
N HIS A 135 -15.56 0.26 -16.01
CA HIS A 135 -14.88 0.18 -14.73
C HIS A 135 -15.83 0.63 -13.60
N TRP A 136 -15.63 0.07 -12.41
CA TRP A 136 -16.27 0.54 -11.19
C TRP A 136 -15.21 0.97 -10.20
N ARG A 137 -15.51 2.03 -9.46
CA ARG A 137 -14.61 2.58 -8.45
C ARG A 137 -15.38 2.99 -7.20
N PHE A 138 -14.80 2.72 -6.05
CA PHE A 138 -15.18 3.38 -4.80
C PHE A 138 -13.94 3.93 -4.09
N VAL A 139 -14.16 4.95 -3.27
CA VAL A 139 -13.11 5.61 -2.48
C VAL A 139 -13.60 5.85 -1.05
N ILE A 140 -12.73 5.56 -0.07
CA ILE A 140 -12.89 5.91 1.33
C ILE A 140 -11.63 6.68 1.73
N ASP A 141 -11.75 7.98 1.96
CA ASP A 141 -10.64 8.87 2.33
C ASP A 141 -10.98 9.70 3.58
N ALA A 142 -10.03 10.42 4.16
CA ALA A 142 -10.31 11.23 5.35
C ALA A 142 -11.10 12.54 5.09
N ARG A 143 -11.53 12.84 3.85
CA ARG A 143 -12.17 14.11 3.47
C ARG A 143 -13.68 14.14 3.73
N ARG A 144 -14.34 12.98 3.82
CA ARG A 144 -15.81 12.89 3.92
C ARG A 144 -16.28 12.40 5.29
N GLY A 145 -16.72 13.28 6.18
CA GLY A 145 -17.19 12.88 7.52
C GLY A 145 -16.11 12.12 8.32
N THR A 146 -16.51 11.38 9.36
CA THR A 146 -15.54 10.67 10.21
C THR A 146 -15.01 9.42 9.50
N LEU A 147 -13.69 9.39 9.28
CA LEU A 147 -13.03 8.22 8.69
C LEU A 147 -13.23 6.98 9.57
N ALA A 148 -13.14 7.14 10.89
CA ALA A 148 -13.37 6.05 11.84
C ALA A 148 -14.76 5.39 11.69
N GLY A 149 -15.82 6.20 11.65
CA GLY A 149 -17.19 5.68 11.55
C GLY A 149 -17.41 4.91 10.26
N ARG A 150 -16.95 5.45 9.12
CA ARG A 150 -17.07 4.77 7.82
C ARG A 150 -16.20 3.52 7.74
N ALA A 151 -14.95 3.57 8.18
CA ALA A 151 -14.07 2.40 8.17
C ALA A 151 -14.64 1.26 9.02
N ALA A 152 -15.17 1.57 10.21
CA ALA A 152 -15.80 0.59 11.09
C ALA A 152 -17.08 -0.01 10.48
N ALA A 153 -17.97 0.82 9.93
CA ALA A 153 -19.21 0.38 9.32
C ALA A 153 -18.98 -0.51 8.09
N LEU A 154 -17.92 -0.25 7.34
CA LEU A 154 -17.64 -0.91 6.05
C LEU A 154 -16.63 -2.07 6.15
N ALA A 155 -16.06 -2.33 7.33
CA ALA A 155 -14.90 -3.21 7.47
C ALA A 155 -15.14 -4.64 6.96
N LEU A 156 -16.30 -5.23 7.23
CA LEU A 156 -16.64 -6.58 6.78
C LEU A 156 -16.93 -6.62 5.28
N ASP A 157 -17.69 -5.65 4.77
CA ASP A 157 -18.01 -5.54 3.34
C ASP A 157 -16.76 -5.33 2.50
N LEU A 158 -15.85 -4.46 2.93
CA LEU A 158 -14.59 -4.20 2.24
C LEU A 158 -13.70 -5.43 2.15
N GLN A 159 -13.59 -6.20 3.23
CA GLN A 159 -12.81 -7.44 3.22
C GLN A 159 -13.43 -8.49 2.29
N TRP A 160 -14.76 -8.62 2.32
CA TRP A 160 -15.48 -9.53 1.43
C TRP A 160 -15.33 -9.10 -0.04
N LEU A 161 -15.53 -7.82 -0.34
CA LEU A 161 -15.42 -7.24 -1.69
C LEU A 161 -14.00 -7.41 -2.22
N HIS A 162 -12.99 -7.10 -1.41
CA HIS A 162 -11.58 -7.30 -1.78
C HIS A 162 -11.29 -8.76 -2.14
N GLY A 163 -11.74 -9.71 -1.30
CA GLY A 163 -11.55 -11.14 -1.55
C GLY A 163 -12.12 -11.64 -2.88
N ARG A 164 -13.19 -11.01 -3.38
CA ARG A 164 -13.84 -11.33 -4.66
C ARG A 164 -13.23 -10.57 -5.84
N LEU A 165 -12.93 -9.29 -5.66
CA LEU A 165 -12.59 -8.37 -6.75
C LEU A 165 -11.08 -8.27 -7.00
N ALA A 166 -10.23 -8.42 -5.98
CA ALA A 166 -8.79 -8.23 -6.10
C ALA A 166 -8.08 -9.24 -7.03
N ARG A 167 -8.74 -10.37 -7.34
CA ARG A 167 -8.22 -11.38 -8.27
C ARG A 167 -8.69 -11.17 -9.71
N ILE A 168 -9.60 -10.24 -9.95
CA ILE A 168 -10.09 -9.93 -11.29
C ILE A 168 -9.00 -9.19 -12.06
N LYS A 169 -8.80 -9.59 -13.32
CA LYS A 169 -7.80 -8.99 -14.19
C LYS A 169 -8.09 -7.50 -14.38
N GLY A 170 -7.11 -6.67 -14.06
CA GLY A 170 -7.21 -5.21 -14.18
C GLY A 170 -7.77 -4.52 -12.94
N THR A 171 -8.07 -5.25 -11.86
CA THR A 171 -8.35 -4.64 -10.56
C THR A 171 -7.10 -3.96 -10.01
N ARG A 172 -7.29 -2.80 -9.41
CA ARG A 172 -6.29 -1.99 -8.71
C ARG A 172 -6.80 -1.68 -7.32
N THR A 173 -6.04 -2.07 -6.32
CA THR A 173 -6.27 -1.67 -4.92
C THR A 173 -5.34 -0.52 -4.59
N TRP A 174 -5.87 0.61 -4.16
CA TRP A 174 -5.10 1.75 -3.71
C TRP A 174 -5.17 1.84 -2.19
N LEU A 175 -4.01 1.89 -1.54
CA LEU A 175 -3.90 2.16 -0.11
C LEU A 175 -2.93 3.33 0.07
N ASN A 176 -3.40 4.41 0.69
CA ASN A 176 -2.64 5.59 1.04
C ASN A 176 -1.71 6.12 -0.07
N GLY A 177 -2.15 6.07 -1.33
CA GLY A 177 -1.40 6.56 -2.49
C GLY A 177 -0.52 5.52 -3.20
N TRP A 178 -0.40 4.29 -2.69
CA TRP A 178 0.22 3.17 -3.40
C TRP A 178 -0.83 2.34 -4.15
N CYS A 179 -0.57 2.07 -5.42
CA CYS A 179 -1.41 1.21 -6.27
C CYS A 179 -0.87 -0.21 -6.30
N PHE A 180 -1.72 -1.19 -5.98
CA PHE A 180 -1.45 -2.61 -6.10
C PHE A 180 -2.34 -3.20 -7.20
N ASP A 181 -1.76 -3.43 -8.37
CA ASP A 181 -2.43 -4.04 -9.51
C ASP A 181 -1.93 -5.49 -9.74
N ALA A 182 -2.21 -6.07 -10.91
CA ALA A 182 -1.79 -7.43 -11.25
C ALA A 182 -0.25 -7.61 -11.35
N ALA A 183 0.50 -6.55 -11.67
CA ALA A 183 1.95 -6.58 -11.78
C ALA A 183 2.64 -6.37 -10.42
N SER A 184 1.92 -5.85 -9.43
CA SER A 184 2.42 -5.64 -8.07
C SER A 184 3.03 -6.90 -7.45
N PRO A 185 4.18 -6.80 -6.75
CA PRO A 185 4.71 -7.89 -5.94
C PRO A 185 3.80 -8.20 -4.74
N VAL A 186 2.99 -7.23 -4.30
CA VAL A 186 2.00 -7.38 -3.23
C VAL A 186 0.75 -8.04 -3.80
N ARG A 187 0.74 -9.38 -3.78
CA ARG A 187 -0.37 -10.20 -4.28
C ARG A 187 -1.67 -9.97 -3.48
N PRO A 188 -2.86 -10.28 -4.04
CA PRO A 188 -4.13 -10.12 -3.33
C PRO A 188 -4.20 -10.75 -1.94
N THR A 189 -3.54 -11.91 -1.75
CA THR A 189 -3.45 -12.57 -0.44
C THR A 189 -2.66 -11.79 0.60
N VAL A 190 -1.72 -10.93 0.18
CA VAL A 190 -1.02 -10.00 1.06
C VAL A 190 -1.82 -8.71 1.23
N GLN A 191 -2.41 -8.20 0.14
CA GLN A 191 -3.21 -6.96 0.15
C GLN A 191 -4.33 -7.00 1.18
N ILE A 192 -4.99 -8.14 1.40
CA ILE A 192 -6.05 -8.26 2.43
C ILE A 192 -5.53 -7.99 3.84
N HIS A 193 -4.27 -8.34 4.14
CA HIS A 193 -3.65 -8.01 5.42
C HIS A 193 -3.34 -6.51 5.53
N LEU A 194 -2.87 -5.89 4.45
CA LEU A 194 -2.63 -4.44 4.42
C LEU A 194 -3.94 -3.65 4.55
N LEU A 195 -5.01 -4.12 3.88
CA LEU A 195 -6.36 -3.58 4.01
C LEU A 195 -6.84 -3.66 5.46
N ARG A 196 -6.66 -4.80 6.14
CA ARG A 196 -7.03 -4.97 7.55
C ARG A 196 -6.24 -4.05 8.48
N ALA A 197 -4.93 -3.93 8.26
CA ALA A 197 -4.08 -2.97 8.98
C ALA A 197 -4.61 -1.54 8.82
N TRP A 198 -4.89 -1.14 7.57
CA TRP A 198 -5.42 0.17 7.27
C TRP A 198 -6.79 0.41 7.93
N LEU A 199 -7.72 -0.54 7.85
CA LEU A 199 -9.04 -0.45 8.48
C LEU A 199 -8.94 -0.32 10.01
N SER A 200 -8.04 -1.09 10.63
CA SER A 200 -7.78 -1.03 12.08
C SER A 200 -7.25 0.34 12.51
N TRP A 201 -6.36 0.93 11.71
CA TRP A 201 -5.85 2.28 11.93
C TRP A 201 -6.95 3.33 11.70
N ALA A 202 -7.67 3.24 10.59
CA ALA A 202 -8.71 4.18 10.17
C ALA A 202 -9.85 4.25 11.20
N ALA A 203 -10.25 3.11 11.78
CA ALA A 203 -11.26 3.03 12.84
C ALA A 203 -10.90 3.82 14.12
N LYS A 204 -9.63 4.21 14.30
CA LYS A 204 -9.15 5.02 15.43
C LYS A 204 -9.05 6.51 15.09
N GLN A 205 -9.25 6.90 13.82
CA GLN A 205 -9.12 8.28 13.36
C GLN A 205 -10.43 9.06 13.57
N ILE A 206 -10.55 9.68 14.74
CA ILE A 206 -11.71 10.48 15.15
C ILE A 206 -11.74 11.89 14.53
N HIS A 207 -10.64 12.33 13.91
CA HIS A 207 -10.54 13.63 13.26
C HIS A 207 -10.89 13.54 11.77
N THR A 208 -11.66 14.51 11.29
CA THR A 208 -11.88 14.70 9.85
C THR A 208 -10.70 15.52 9.31
N ALA A 209 -10.08 15.10 8.22
CA ALA A 209 -9.04 15.90 7.59
C ALA A 209 -9.66 17.19 7.05
N ALA A 210 -9.00 18.33 7.24
CA ALA A 210 -9.45 19.58 6.63
C ALA A 210 -9.51 19.41 5.09
N PRO A 211 -10.54 19.96 4.42
CA PRO A 211 -10.75 19.81 2.98
C PRO A 211 -9.59 20.37 2.15
#